data_AF-A0A9J6CYE0-F1
#
_entry.id   AF-A0A9J6CYE0-F1
#
_cell.length_a   1.000
_cell.length_b   1.000
_cell.length_c   1.000
_cell.angle_alpha   90.00
_cell.angle_beta   90.00
_cell.angle_gamma   90.00
#
_symmetry.space_group_name_H-M   'P 1'
#
loop_
_entity.id
_entity.type
_entity.pdbx_description
1 polymer ?
#
loop_
_entity_poly.entity_id
_entity_poly.type
_entity_poly.pdbx_seq_one_letter_code
_entity_poly.pdbx_strand_id
1 'polypeptide(L)'
;MKYVYQHFDPASPHSPAIICMPGAYIGDIGQLLGFVPKGISHINLHIGTNDLATTDALTAFDRYVALIDRIRHKRPDITIMFATLVFPRAPNERLRRHNWLSLRRFNFEARELNVRLLNLCRDREDVFK
;
A
#
# COMPACT_ATOMS: atom_id res chain seq x y z
N MET A 1 6.09 20.67 -3.04
CA MET A 1 6.88 19.53 -2.53
C MET A 1 5.92 18.36 -2.35
N LYS A 2 5.96 17.31 -3.19
CA LYS A 2 4.90 16.26 -3.24
C LYS A 2 5.21 14.99 -2.45
N TYR A 3 6.42 14.87 -1.90
CA TYR A 3 6.90 13.66 -1.26
C TYR A 3 7.70 14.02 -0.01
N VAL A 4 7.53 13.25 1.06
CA VAL A 4 8.43 13.30 2.22
C VAL A 4 9.41 12.16 2.05
N TYR A 5 10.69 12.50 1.87
CA TYR A 5 11.80 11.56 1.83
C TYR A 5 12.55 11.69 3.15
N GLN A 6 12.52 10.65 3.96
CA GLN A 6 13.36 10.57 5.15
C GLN A 6 14.26 9.37 5.02
N HIS A 7 15.55 9.64 4.83
CA HIS A 7 16.62 8.65 4.84
C HIS A 7 17.37 8.81 6.16
N PHE A 8 17.43 7.76 6.98
CA PHE A 8 18.02 7.86 8.32
C PHE A 8 19.56 7.92 8.28
N ASP A 9 20.20 7.31 7.27
CA ASP A 9 21.61 7.54 6.91
C ASP A 9 21.92 7.01 5.49
N PRO A 10 22.14 7.87 4.47
CA PRO A 10 22.42 7.44 3.09
C PRO A 10 23.76 6.71 2.90
N ALA A 11 24.67 6.76 3.88
CA ALA A 11 25.94 6.05 3.83
C ALA A 11 25.85 4.60 4.34
N SER A 12 24.77 4.25 5.04
CA SER A 12 24.57 2.91 5.59
C SER A 12 23.60 2.10 4.71
N PRO A 13 24.06 1.01 4.07
CA PRO A 13 23.22 0.15 3.23
C PRO A 13 22.09 -0.59 3.99
N HIS A 14 21.99 -0.41 5.31
CA HIS A 14 20.96 -1.01 6.15
C HIS A 14 19.97 0.01 6.72
N SER A 15 20.14 1.29 6.40
CA SER A 15 19.25 2.33 6.90
C SER A 15 17.87 2.26 6.26
N PRO A 16 16.78 2.34 7.06
CA PRO A 16 15.45 2.39 6.50
C PRO A 16 15.24 3.69 5.71
N ALA A 17 14.39 3.61 4.70
CA ALA A 17 13.93 4.75 3.92
C ALA A 17 12.41 4.84 4.02
N ILE A 18 11.90 6.04 4.29
CA ILE A 18 10.46 6.32 4.29
C ILE A 18 10.16 7.21 3.08
N ILE A 19 9.23 6.74 2.24
CA ILE A 19 8.76 7.45 1.06
C ILE A 19 7.25 7.59 1.18
N CYS A 20 6.78 8.82 1.39
CA CYS A 20 5.36 9.11 1.57
C CYS A 20 4.84 10.01 0.43
N MET A 21 3.69 9.66 -0.13
CA MET A 21 2.93 10.47 -1.07
C MET A 21 1.49 10.64 -0.57
N PRO A 22 1.12 11.81 -0.03
CA PRO A 22 -0.25 12.06 0.42
C PRO A 22 -1.25 11.91 -0.73
N GLY A 23 -2.33 11.18 -0.49
CA GLY A 23 -3.39 10.97 -1.49
C GLY A 23 -3.05 9.93 -2.57
N ALA A 24 -1.97 9.16 -2.43
CA ALA A 24 -1.59 8.15 -3.41
C ALA A 24 -2.62 7.02 -3.55
N TYR A 25 -2.81 6.57 -4.78
CA TYR A 25 -3.49 5.34 -5.17
C TYR A 25 -2.44 4.24 -5.47
N ILE A 26 -2.84 2.97 -5.45
CA ILE A 26 -1.96 1.83 -5.74
C ILE A 26 -1.19 2.03 -7.06
N GLY A 27 -1.85 2.58 -8.07
CA GLY A 27 -1.24 2.87 -9.37
C GLY A 27 -0.07 3.86 -9.34
N ASP A 28 -0.02 4.75 -8.35
CA ASP A 28 1.00 5.80 -8.22
C ASP A 28 2.34 5.25 -7.70
N ILE A 29 2.35 4.13 -6.98
CA ILE A 29 3.57 3.55 -6.39
C ILE A 29 4.62 3.24 -7.44
N GLY A 30 4.22 2.88 -8.66
CA GLY A 30 5.15 2.60 -9.75
C GLY A 30 6.09 3.76 -10.08
N GLN A 31 5.69 5.00 -9.79
CA GLN A 31 6.53 6.21 -9.91
C GLN A 31 7.43 6.38 -8.68
N LEU A 32 6.96 5.96 -7.51
CA LEU A 32 7.70 6.07 -6.25
C LEU A 32 8.91 5.12 -6.15
N LEU A 33 8.87 4.00 -6.88
CA LEU A 33 9.96 3.02 -6.89
C LEU A 33 11.30 3.59 -7.36
N GLY A 34 11.27 4.64 -8.19
CA GLY A 34 12.49 5.34 -8.64
C GLY A 34 13.22 6.08 -7.51
N PHE A 35 12.53 6.38 -6.41
CA PHE A 35 13.11 7.05 -5.25
C PHE A 35 13.53 6.08 -4.15
N VAL A 36 13.25 4.78 -4.28
CA VAL A 36 13.72 3.78 -3.34
C VAL A 36 15.24 3.65 -3.53
N PRO A 37 16.07 3.84 -2.47
CA PRO A 37 17.51 3.70 -2.58
C PRO A 37 17.95 2.31 -3.08
N LYS A 38 19.12 2.25 -3.71
CA LYS A 38 19.74 0.96 -4.08
C LYS A 38 20.13 0.22 -2.80
N GLY A 39 20.01 -1.12 -2.82
CA GLY A 39 20.36 -1.97 -1.68
C GLY A 39 19.22 -2.23 -0.69
N ILE A 40 18.08 -1.54 -0.84
CA ILE A 40 16.86 -1.88 -0.13
C ILE A 40 16.32 -3.21 -0.66
N SER A 41 16.35 -4.24 0.18
CA SER A 41 15.85 -5.57 -0.13
C SER A 41 14.45 -5.86 0.40
N HIS A 42 13.92 -4.97 1.26
CA HIS A 42 12.62 -5.14 1.92
C HIS A 42 11.77 -3.89 1.72
N ILE A 43 10.48 -4.07 1.43
CA ILE A 43 9.52 -2.95 1.31
C ILE A 43 8.24 -3.23 2.10
N ASN A 44 7.79 -2.23 2.86
CA ASN A 44 6.47 -2.23 3.49
C ASN A 44 5.53 -1.35 2.65
N LEU A 45 4.45 -1.94 2.13
CA LEU A 45 3.45 -1.24 1.33
C LEU A 45 2.26 -0.85 2.22
N HIS A 46 2.11 0.45 2.45
CA HIS A 46 0.96 1.05 3.13
C HIS A 46 0.13 1.87 2.15
N ILE A 47 -0.73 1.17 1.40
CA ILE A 47 -1.58 1.77 0.36
C ILE A 47 -2.89 1.00 0.17
N GLY A 48 -3.88 1.64 -0.47
CA GLY A 48 -5.19 1.07 -0.79
C GLY A 48 -6.36 1.88 -0.23
N THR A 49 -6.12 2.70 0.79
CA THR A 49 -7.15 3.55 1.43
C THR A 49 -7.84 4.51 0.45
N ASN A 50 -7.14 5.04 -0.54
CA ASN A 50 -7.73 5.94 -1.55
C ASN A 50 -8.40 5.16 -2.68
N ASP A 51 -7.86 4.02 -3.09
CA ASP A 51 -8.52 3.13 -4.04
C ASP A 51 -9.90 2.73 -3.53
N LEU A 52 -10.02 2.26 -2.29
CA LEU A 52 -11.30 1.88 -1.71
C LEU A 52 -12.29 3.05 -1.50
N ALA A 53 -11.81 4.29 -1.54
CA ALA A 53 -12.70 5.45 -1.55
C ALA A 53 -13.38 5.66 -2.91
N THR A 54 -12.84 5.07 -3.98
CA THR A 54 -13.25 5.29 -5.37
C THR A 54 -13.68 4.03 -6.11
N THR A 55 -13.30 2.84 -5.62
CA THR A 55 -13.56 1.54 -6.26
C THR A 55 -13.90 0.46 -5.24
N ASP A 56 -14.35 -0.71 -5.70
CA ASP A 56 -14.52 -1.92 -4.87
C ASP A 56 -13.19 -2.64 -4.54
N ALA A 57 -13.27 -3.58 -3.58
CA ALA A 57 -12.15 -4.36 -3.09
C ALA A 57 -11.51 -5.27 -4.14
N LEU A 58 -12.28 -5.82 -5.08
CA LEU A 58 -11.75 -6.72 -6.11
C LEU A 58 -10.85 -5.94 -7.07
N THR A 59 -11.34 -4.80 -7.56
CA THR A 59 -10.57 -3.91 -8.43
C THR A 59 -9.33 -3.37 -7.73
N ALA A 60 -9.42 -3.01 -6.44
CA ALA A 60 -8.26 -2.60 -5.65
C ALA A 60 -7.25 -3.73 -5.48
N PHE A 61 -7.71 -4.96 -5.28
CA PHE A 61 -6.87 -6.15 -5.17
C PHE A 61 -6.13 -6.45 -6.47
N ASP A 62 -6.81 -6.42 -7.62
CA ASP A 62 -6.19 -6.66 -8.94
C ASP A 62 -5.08 -5.64 -9.22
N ARG A 63 -5.31 -4.36 -8.87
CA ARG A 63 -4.28 -3.32 -8.94
C ARG A 63 -3.09 -3.62 -8.02
N TYR A 64 -3.35 -4.17 -6.84
CA TYR A 64 -2.31 -4.54 -5.89
C TYR A 64 -1.45 -5.69 -6.41
N VAL A 65 -2.06 -6.71 -7.02
CA VAL A 65 -1.35 -7.82 -7.67
C VAL A 65 -0.45 -7.31 -8.80
N ALA A 66 -1.00 -6.46 -9.67
CA ALA A 66 -0.23 -5.83 -10.75
C ALA A 66 0.92 -4.95 -10.23
N LEU A 67 0.75 -4.30 -9.07
CA LEU A 67 1.81 -3.54 -8.42
C LEU A 67 2.95 -4.45 -7.97
N ILE A 68 2.65 -5.59 -7.34
CA ILE A 68 3.69 -6.55 -6.91
C ILE A 68 4.54 -7.00 -8.09
N ASP A 69 3.90 -7.40 -9.20
CA ASP A 69 4.60 -7.87 -10.39
C ASP A 69 5.46 -6.75 -10.99
N ARG A 70 4.95 -5.52 -10.99
CA ARG A 70 5.71 -4.34 -11.41
C ARG A 70 6.91 -4.05 -10.51
N ILE A 71 6.78 -4.20 -9.18
CA ILE A 71 7.91 -4.05 -8.25
C ILE A 71 8.96 -5.11 -8.54
N ARG A 72 8.57 -6.39 -8.65
CA ARG A 72 9.50 -7.49 -8.96
C ARG A 72 10.26 -7.25 -10.27
N HIS A 73 9.60 -6.71 -11.28
CA HIS A 73 10.23 -6.42 -12.56
C HIS A 73 11.19 -5.21 -12.49
N LYS A 74 10.80 -4.13 -11.83
CA LYS A 74 11.60 -2.89 -11.79
C LYS A 74 12.70 -2.89 -10.71
N ARG A 75 12.50 -3.65 -9.64
CA ARG A 75 13.35 -3.72 -8.45
C ARG A 75 13.50 -5.18 -8.01
N PRO A 76 14.16 -6.02 -8.82
CA PRO A 76 14.39 -7.42 -8.48
C PRO A 76 15.30 -7.60 -7.24
N ASP A 77 15.98 -6.53 -6.81
CA ASP A 77 16.73 -6.47 -5.57
C ASP A 77 15.84 -6.46 -4.32
N ILE A 78 14.57 -6.06 -4.44
CA ILE A 78 13.57 -6.18 -3.37
C ILE A 78 13.08 -7.63 -3.36
N THR A 79 13.53 -8.39 -2.37
CA THR A 79 13.23 -9.81 -2.21
C THR A 79 12.10 -10.08 -1.24
N ILE A 80 11.78 -9.13 -0.36
CA ILE A 80 10.74 -9.29 0.67
C ILE A 80 9.79 -8.10 0.61
N MET A 81 8.49 -8.38 0.55
CA MET A 81 7.45 -7.37 0.59
C MET A 81 6.54 -7.65 1.77
N PHE A 82 6.04 -6.59 2.39
CA PHE A 82 4.98 -6.68 3.39
C PHE A 82 3.80 -5.83 2.92
N ALA A 83 2.60 -6.42 2.92
CA ALA A 83 1.36 -5.71 2.68
C ALA A 83 0.73 -5.35 4.01
N THR A 84 0.53 -4.06 4.27
CA THR A 84 -0.22 -3.64 5.46
C THR A 84 -1.71 -3.59 5.17
N LEU A 85 -2.51 -3.85 6.21
CA LEU A 85 -3.96 -3.85 6.09
C LEU A 85 -4.51 -2.42 6.01
N VAL A 86 -5.58 -2.24 5.24
CA VAL A 86 -6.35 -0.99 5.25
C VAL A 86 -7.21 -0.97 6.51
N PHE A 87 -6.94 0.00 7.38
CA PHE A 87 -7.69 0.15 8.63
C PHE A 87 -9.12 0.64 8.38
N PRO A 88 -10.09 0.16 9.18
CA PRO A 88 -11.44 0.71 9.15
C PRO A 88 -11.42 2.18 9.53
N ARG A 89 -12.30 2.97 8.91
CA ARG A 89 -12.50 4.37 9.27
C ARG A 89 -13.49 4.48 10.42
N ALA A 90 -13.22 5.41 11.32
CA ALA A 90 -14.18 5.85 12.32
C ALA A 90 -15.20 6.82 11.68
N PRO A 91 -16.42 6.93 12.23
CA PRO A 91 -17.36 7.94 11.81
C PRO A 91 -16.77 9.33 12.05
N ASN A 92 -16.80 10.19 11.04
CA ASN A 92 -16.42 11.58 11.22
C ASN A 92 -17.65 12.38 11.67
N GLU A 93 -17.73 12.67 12.97
CA GLU A 93 -18.84 13.43 13.57
C GLU A 93 -19.01 14.82 12.93
N ARG A 94 -17.94 15.41 12.39
CA ARG A 94 -17.97 16.71 11.71
C ARG A 94 -18.73 16.69 10.38
N LEU A 95 -18.93 15.52 9.77
CA LEU A 95 -19.58 15.39 8.44
C LEU A 95 -21.09 15.04 8.50
N ARG A 96 -21.69 14.96 9.71
CA ARG A 96 -23.12 14.66 9.98
C ARG A 96 -23.67 13.41 9.25
N ARG A 97 -24.91 13.02 9.59
CA ARG A 97 -25.59 11.73 9.34
C ARG A 97 -25.57 11.16 7.90
N HIS A 98 -25.13 11.89 6.88
CA HIS A 98 -25.16 11.44 5.47
C HIS A 98 -23.94 10.61 5.05
N ASN A 99 -22.98 10.36 5.94
CA ASN A 99 -21.76 9.62 5.62
C ASN A 99 -21.73 8.16 6.14
N TRP A 100 -22.78 7.69 6.81
CA TRP A 100 -22.80 6.35 7.42
C TRP A 100 -22.82 5.20 6.39
N LEU A 101 -23.55 5.36 5.29
CA LEU A 101 -23.58 4.36 4.22
C LEU A 101 -22.24 4.26 3.50
N SER A 102 -21.64 5.42 3.17
CA SER A 102 -20.29 5.48 2.58
C SER A 102 -19.23 4.90 3.52
N LEU A 103 -19.32 5.18 4.83
CA LEU A 103 -18.46 4.60 5.84
C LEU A 103 -18.62 3.09 5.94
N ARG A 104 -19.86 2.60 6.00
CA ARG A 104 -20.16 1.16 6.07
C ARG A 104 -19.66 0.43 4.84
N ARG A 105 -19.89 1.01 3.65
CA ARG A 105 -19.34 0.50 2.39
C ARG A 105 -17.82 0.46 2.46
N PHE A 106 -17.16 1.58 2.81
CA PHE A 106 -15.70 1.62 2.91
C PHE A 106 -15.15 0.55 3.85
N ASN A 107 -15.72 0.41 5.05
CA ASN A 107 -15.26 -0.57 6.03
C ASN A 107 -15.51 -2.02 5.58
N PHE A 108 -16.60 -2.26 4.84
CA PHE A 108 -16.85 -3.56 4.21
C PHE A 108 -15.80 -3.87 3.14
N GLU A 109 -15.57 -2.96 2.20
CA GLU A 109 -14.56 -3.13 1.14
C GLU A 109 -13.15 -3.26 1.72
N ALA A 110 -12.81 -2.52 2.79
CA ALA A 110 -11.54 -2.64 3.47
C ALA A 110 -11.34 -4.02 4.09
N ARG A 111 -12.39 -4.59 4.70
CA ARG A 111 -12.35 -5.96 5.21
C ARG A 111 -12.15 -6.97 4.08
N GLU A 112 -12.91 -6.85 2.99
CA GLU A 112 -12.80 -7.75 1.84
C GLU A 112 -11.40 -7.70 1.20
N LEU A 113 -10.85 -6.49 1.01
CA LEU A 113 -9.48 -6.33 0.52
C LEU A 113 -8.47 -6.97 1.46
N ASN A 114 -8.58 -6.72 2.77
CA ASN A 114 -7.68 -7.29 3.78
C ASN A 114 -7.69 -8.82 3.78
N VAL A 115 -8.85 -9.46 3.66
CA VAL A 115 -8.95 -10.93 3.55
C VAL A 115 -8.21 -11.43 2.31
N ARG A 116 -8.40 -10.77 1.16
CA ARG A 116 -7.71 -11.14 -0.09
C ARG A 116 -6.21 -10.94 0.00
N LEU A 117 -5.74 -9.85 0.60
CA LEU A 117 -4.32 -9.61 0.83
C LEU A 117 -3.70 -10.65 1.77
N LEU A 118 -4.38 -11.03 2.85
CA LEU A 118 -3.91 -12.08 3.75
C LEU A 118 -3.79 -13.43 3.03
N ASN A 119 -4.80 -13.80 2.22
CA ASN A 119 -4.72 -15.00 1.40
C ASN A 119 -3.57 -14.93 0.41
N LEU A 120 -3.38 -13.80 -0.27
CA LEU A 120 -2.26 -13.60 -1.20
C LEU A 120 -0.89 -13.73 -0.50
N CYS A 121 -0.73 -13.14 0.70
CA CYS A 121 0.50 -13.26 1.47
C CYS A 121 0.77 -14.71 1.86
N ARG A 122 -0.25 -15.47 2.25
CA ARG A 122 -0.14 -16.90 2.57
C ARG A 122 0.17 -17.75 1.33
N ASP A 123 -0.42 -17.44 0.19
CA ASP A 123 -0.24 -18.22 -1.03
C ASP A 123 1.09 -17.89 -1.74
N ARG A 124 1.71 -16.75 -1.41
CA ARG A 124 3.00 -16.27 -1.96
C ARG A 124 4.04 -16.04 -0.86
N GLU A 125 4.32 -17.07 -0.07
CA GLU A 125 5.43 -17.07 0.92
C GLU A 125 6.82 -16.86 0.27
N ASP A 126 6.93 -17.01 -1.05
CA ASP A 126 8.12 -16.66 -1.83
C ASP A 126 8.34 -15.15 -1.94
N VAL A 127 7.29 -14.34 -1.74
CA VAL A 127 7.30 -12.87 -1.88
C VAL A 127 7.05 -12.17 -0.55
N PHE A 128 6.13 -12.70 0.25
CA PHE A 128 5.70 -12.14 1.52
C PHE A 128 6.26 -12.96 2.68
N LYS A 129 6.88 -12.28 3.66
CA LYS A 129 7.38 -12.88 4.90
C LYS A 129 6.71 -12.26 6.12
#